data_AF-A0A0U5GHW3-F1
#
_entry.id   AF-A0A0U5GHW3-F1
#
_cell.length_a   1.000
_cell.length_b   1.000
_cell.length_c   1.000
_cell.angle_alpha   90.00
_cell.angle_beta   90.00
_cell.angle_gamma   90.00
#
_symmetry.space_group_name_H-M   'P 1'
#
loop_
_entity.id
_entity.type
_entity.pdbx_description
1 polymer ?
#
loop_
_entity_poly.entity_id
_entity_poly.type
_entity_poly.pdbx_seq_one_letter_code
_entity_poly.pdbx_strand_id
1 'polypeptide(L)'
;MHKESPSGSRDTLEYIEERRRTFWYLYVYETWICFHLGRPRSLLRRDIDVALPDDGFLHGLVFLSDAIARSADELYGRHHDSLLEMWKIAKSVRDDLRSFEFKMQRALGFGLDKRPQPGRIGVQQAIFNTLYYHTILLTFRPFLIFRGRWRQEMKASQANGNTGVKREAPSWLNDACDYALSAACRTIYFLCESYTTNELVREIRYHSYFLGSSCFALIFDLMHGKDLACTHLPWVHASLRGISTMRQDDPTKASMAAIQTVLKQINPAYEWIPPSANTNTNTNKPHHQPSTQSQPQSRSQSFSQPQHTLPASKPYPTEQFFPSTSTPGTINTSTSATTSPRFDPLSATSIFFPGQDPNMLFDFQGNPLEQAMHMPATTGSVGTTDELDFTQSDMGFDFDFSSMDLGAFLSLSPAFEAALL
;
A
#
# COMPACT_ATOMS: atom_id res chain seq x y z
N MET A 1 1.10 16.97 -25.96
CA MET A 1 0.82 17.12 -24.52
C MET A 1 2.03 17.59 -23.71
N HIS A 2 3.27 17.19 -24.04
CA HIS A 2 4.49 17.60 -23.33
C HIS A 2 5.04 19.00 -23.73
N LYS A 3 4.33 19.74 -24.60
CA LYS A 3 4.71 21.09 -25.08
C LYS A 3 3.51 22.02 -24.99
N GLU A 4 3.73 23.25 -24.55
CA GLU A 4 2.70 24.29 -24.50
C GLU A 4 2.43 24.88 -25.89
N SER A 5 1.18 25.30 -26.13
CA SER A 5 0.77 26.00 -27.36
C SER A 5 0.50 27.48 -27.02
N PRO A 6 0.79 28.44 -27.91
CA PRO A 6 0.56 29.87 -27.63
C PRO A 6 -0.95 30.14 -27.52
N SER A 7 -1.37 30.94 -26.54
CA SER A 7 -2.76 31.07 -26.10
C SER A 7 -3.37 32.45 -26.37
N GLY A 8 -4.71 32.49 -26.47
CA GLY A 8 -5.51 33.72 -26.54
C GLY A 8 -6.99 33.53 -26.21
N SER A 9 -7.36 33.35 -24.92
CA SER A 9 -8.65 33.73 -24.27
C SER A 9 -8.65 33.30 -22.79
N ARG A 10 -9.64 33.73 -21.98
CA ARG A 10 -9.79 33.35 -20.54
C ARG A 10 -10.23 31.89 -20.34
N ASP A 11 -11.13 31.38 -21.17
CA ASP A 11 -11.50 29.96 -21.21
C ASP A 11 -10.28 29.08 -21.57
N THR A 12 -9.30 29.67 -22.27
CA THR A 12 -8.02 29.03 -22.54
C THR A 12 -7.17 28.86 -21.27
N LEU A 13 -7.28 29.71 -20.24
CA LEU A 13 -6.43 29.62 -19.04
C LEU A 13 -6.84 28.46 -18.13
N GLU A 14 -8.13 28.33 -17.82
CA GLU A 14 -8.64 27.22 -17.00
C GLU A 14 -8.40 25.88 -17.72
N TYR A 15 -8.64 25.85 -19.02
CA TYR A 15 -8.32 24.70 -19.87
C TYR A 15 -6.82 24.37 -19.91
N ILE A 16 -5.94 25.39 -19.94
CA ILE A 16 -4.49 25.20 -19.84
C ILE A 16 -4.11 24.58 -18.49
N GLU A 17 -4.66 25.10 -17.39
CA GLU A 17 -4.38 24.61 -16.03
C GLU A 17 -4.89 23.18 -15.82
N GLU A 18 -6.08 22.88 -16.34
CA GLU A 18 -6.60 21.51 -16.34
C GLU A 18 -5.68 20.57 -17.13
N ARG A 19 -5.27 20.96 -18.34
CA ARG A 19 -4.33 20.17 -19.16
C ARG A 19 -2.98 19.97 -18.46
N ARG A 20 -2.45 20.98 -17.77
CA ARG A 20 -1.22 20.89 -16.97
C ARG A 20 -1.40 19.89 -15.83
N ARG A 21 -2.49 20.00 -15.05
CA ARG A 21 -2.80 19.05 -13.97
C ARG A 21 -2.92 17.63 -14.50
N THR A 22 -3.68 17.41 -15.57
CA THR A 22 -3.83 16.08 -16.19
C THR A 22 -2.50 15.49 -16.61
N PHE A 23 -1.63 16.28 -17.24
CA PHE A 23 -0.30 15.84 -17.64
C PHE A 23 0.54 15.41 -16.43
N TRP A 24 0.55 16.20 -15.36
CA TRP A 24 1.32 15.87 -14.16
C TRP A 24 0.77 14.67 -13.39
N TYR A 25 -0.55 14.50 -13.32
CA TYR A 25 -1.14 13.27 -12.77
C TYR A 25 -0.78 12.04 -13.61
N LEU A 26 -0.72 12.16 -14.94
CA LEU A 26 -0.24 11.11 -15.83
C LEU A 26 1.24 10.77 -15.57
N TYR A 27 2.11 11.78 -15.45
CA TYR A 27 3.52 11.58 -15.09
C TYR A 27 3.68 10.83 -13.76
N VAL A 28 2.93 11.25 -12.73
CA VAL A 28 2.96 10.60 -11.41
C VAL A 28 2.52 9.15 -11.52
N TYR A 29 1.39 8.90 -12.17
CA TYR A 29 0.82 7.56 -12.34
C TYR A 29 1.77 6.65 -13.12
N GLU A 30 2.31 7.12 -14.25
CA GLU A 30 3.26 6.37 -15.08
C GLU A 30 4.54 6.05 -14.31
N THR A 31 5.12 7.05 -13.63
CA THR A 31 6.36 6.87 -12.87
C THR A 31 6.20 5.77 -11.83
N TRP A 32 5.09 5.79 -11.11
CA TRP A 32 4.80 4.79 -10.09
C TRP A 32 4.46 3.41 -10.67
N ILE A 33 3.62 3.31 -11.71
CA ILE A 33 3.26 2.01 -12.28
C ILE A 33 4.47 1.33 -12.92
N CYS A 34 5.33 2.08 -13.61
CA CYS A 34 6.57 1.56 -14.18
C CYS A 34 7.52 1.07 -13.08
N PHE A 35 7.67 1.84 -12.00
CA PHE A 35 8.47 1.43 -10.84
C PHE A 35 7.88 0.26 -10.07
N HIS A 36 6.57 0.03 -10.13
CA HIS A 36 6.01 -1.19 -9.58
C HIS A 36 6.27 -2.40 -10.48
N LEU A 37 6.10 -2.24 -11.79
CA LEU A 37 6.15 -3.35 -12.76
C LEU A 37 7.56 -3.70 -13.24
N GLY A 38 8.59 -2.96 -12.81
CA GLY A 38 9.96 -3.17 -13.28
C GLY A 38 10.13 -2.76 -14.73
N ARG A 39 9.36 -1.77 -15.17
CA ARG A 39 9.34 -1.31 -16.55
C ARG A 39 10.04 0.04 -16.67
N PRO A 40 10.73 0.29 -17.80
CA PRO A 40 11.24 1.63 -18.08
C PRO A 40 10.10 2.64 -18.19
N ARG A 41 10.39 3.89 -17.82
CA ARG A 41 9.45 5.02 -17.96
C ARG A 41 9.61 5.64 -19.34
N SER A 42 8.49 6.07 -19.92
CA SER A 42 8.43 6.82 -21.18
C SER A 42 8.45 8.33 -20.94
N LEU A 43 7.87 8.80 -19.82
CA LEU A 43 7.93 10.19 -19.40
C LEU A 43 9.09 10.43 -18.42
N LEU A 44 10.17 11.05 -18.91
CA LEU A 44 11.30 11.45 -18.07
C LEU A 44 11.16 12.90 -17.62
N ARG A 45 11.50 13.18 -16.36
CA ARG A 45 11.41 14.50 -15.76
C ARG A 45 12.10 15.61 -16.57
N ARG A 46 13.27 15.29 -17.14
CA ARG A 46 14.10 16.20 -17.94
C ARG A 46 13.50 16.58 -19.29
N ASP A 47 12.52 15.81 -19.78
CA ASP A 47 11.91 15.98 -21.10
C ASP A 47 10.53 16.68 -21.00
N ILE A 48 10.18 17.18 -19.81
CA ILE A 48 8.89 17.83 -19.55
C ILE A 48 9.05 19.35 -19.58
N ASP A 49 8.46 19.99 -20.59
CA ASP A 49 8.38 21.46 -20.73
C ASP A 49 7.07 22.05 -20.18
N VAL A 50 6.26 21.24 -19.50
CA VAL A 50 4.96 21.65 -18.95
C VAL A 50 5.16 22.24 -17.56
N ALA A 51 4.69 23.46 -17.31
CA ALA A 51 4.79 24.07 -15.99
C ALA A 51 4.01 23.26 -14.92
N LEU A 52 4.58 23.15 -13.72
CA LEU A 52 3.92 22.49 -12.58
C LEU A 52 2.86 23.44 -11.98
N PRO A 53 1.58 23.04 -11.91
CA PRO A 53 0.54 23.85 -11.27
C PRO A 53 0.82 24.09 -9.79
N ASP A 54 0.38 25.25 -9.28
CA ASP A 54 0.45 25.58 -7.85
C ASP A 54 -0.64 24.82 -7.05
N ASP A 55 -0.42 23.52 -6.91
CA ASP A 55 -1.26 22.61 -6.14
C ASP A 55 -0.36 21.84 -5.16
N GLY A 56 -0.52 22.11 -3.86
CA GLY A 56 0.28 21.48 -2.82
C GLY A 56 0.22 19.95 -2.85
N PHE A 57 -0.93 19.37 -3.17
CA PHE A 57 -1.08 17.92 -3.28
C PHE A 57 -0.27 17.38 -4.45
N LEU A 58 -0.37 18.01 -5.62
CA LEU A 58 0.38 17.63 -6.81
C LEU A 58 1.90 17.80 -6.62
N HIS A 59 2.33 18.88 -5.95
CA HIS A 59 3.73 19.07 -5.57
C HIS A 59 4.25 17.93 -4.68
N GLY A 60 3.44 17.44 -3.74
CA GLY A 60 3.77 16.28 -2.92
C GLY A 60 3.88 14.99 -3.74
N LEU A 61 2.95 14.77 -4.68
CA LEU A 61 2.98 13.60 -5.55
C LEU A 61 4.21 13.60 -6.48
N VAL A 62 4.51 14.73 -7.09
CA VAL A 62 5.70 14.88 -7.95
C VAL A 62 6.98 14.64 -7.16
N PHE A 63 7.06 15.13 -5.92
CA PHE A 63 8.20 14.84 -5.05
C PHE A 63 8.38 13.33 -4.82
N LEU A 64 7.30 12.60 -4.54
CA LEU A 64 7.36 11.14 -4.41
C LEU A 64 7.78 10.48 -5.73
N SER A 65 7.26 10.96 -6.86
CA SER A 65 7.65 10.47 -8.19
C SER A 65 9.13 10.67 -8.49
N ASP A 66 9.73 11.78 -8.05
CA ASP A 66 11.16 12.02 -8.24
C ASP A 66 12.01 11.07 -7.39
N ALA A 67 11.57 10.74 -6.16
CA ALA A 67 12.21 9.71 -5.34
C ALA A 67 12.06 8.31 -5.94
N ILE A 68 10.86 7.97 -6.44
CA ILE A 68 10.58 6.72 -7.15
C ILE A 68 11.47 6.58 -8.39
N ALA A 69 11.56 7.65 -9.19
CA ALA A 69 12.41 7.73 -10.37
C ALA A 69 13.87 7.44 -10.02
N ARG A 70 14.36 8.06 -8.93
CA ARG A 70 15.72 7.86 -8.45
C ARG A 70 15.97 6.43 -7.99
N SER A 71 15.05 5.82 -7.24
CA SER A 71 15.14 4.40 -6.89
C SER A 71 15.19 3.51 -8.14
N ALA A 72 14.31 3.75 -9.12
CA ALA A 72 14.30 3.01 -10.38
C ALA A 72 15.64 3.13 -11.13
N ASP A 73 16.16 4.35 -11.27
CA ASP A 73 17.34 4.61 -12.08
C ASP A 73 18.65 4.20 -11.38
N GLU A 74 18.76 4.36 -10.05
CA GLU A 74 19.99 4.13 -9.30
C GLU A 74 20.12 2.71 -8.71
N LEU A 75 19.02 2.05 -8.32
CA LEU A 75 19.05 0.69 -7.74
C LEU A 75 18.77 -0.41 -8.75
N TYR A 76 17.94 -0.12 -9.76
CA TYR A 76 17.45 -1.13 -10.71
C TYR A 76 17.91 -0.88 -12.15
N GLY A 77 18.24 0.37 -12.47
CA GLY A 77 18.73 0.76 -13.79
C GLY A 77 20.23 0.55 -14.00
N ARG A 78 20.96 0.08 -12.97
CA ARG A 78 22.42 -0.09 -12.98
C ARG A 78 22.79 -1.49 -12.53
N HIS A 79 23.86 -2.01 -13.09
CA HIS A 79 24.50 -3.20 -12.54
C HIS A 79 25.22 -2.83 -11.23
N HIS A 80 25.12 -3.69 -10.22
CA HIS A 80 25.78 -3.53 -8.93
C HIS A 80 26.60 -4.77 -8.63
N ASP A 81 27.86 -4.58 -8.21
CA ASP A 81 28.74 -5.67 -7.80
C ASP A 81 28.70 -5.92 -6.27
N SER A 82 28.08 -5.00 -5.53
CA SER A 82 28.10 -4.91 -4.06
C SER A 82 26.70 -4.60 -3.50
N LEU A 83 26.24 -5.42 -2.56
CA LEU A 83 24.99 -5.16 -1.84
C LEU A 83 25.14 -3.97 -0.86
N LEU A 84 26.33 -3.75 -0.32
CA LEU A 84 26.59 -2.60 0.54
C LEU A 84 26.52 -1.27 -0.23
N GLU A 85 26.94 -1.25 -1.49
CA GLU A 85 26.77 -0.08 -2.37
C GLU A 85 25.29 0.22 -2.59
N MET A 86 24.49 -0.79 -2.94
CA MET A 86 23.04 -0.64 -3.08
C MET A 86 22.41 -0.12 -1.79
N TRP A 87 22.85 -0.62 -0.62
CA TRP A 87 22.36 -0.17 0.67
C TRP A 87 22.60 1.34 0.87
N LYS A 88 23.80 1.82 0.52
CA LYS A 88 24.13 3.26 0.61
C LYS A 88 23.23 4.10 -0.29
N ILE A 89 22.94 3.63 -1.51
CA ILE A 89 22.01 4.28 -2.44
C ILE A 89 20.59 4.31 -1.85
N ALA A 90 20.07 3.16 -1.43
CA ALA A 90 18.74 3.03 -0.84
C ALA A 90 18.55 3.93 0.39
N LYS A 91 19.56 3.98 1.26
CA LYS A 91 19.60 4.87 2.43
C LYS A 91 19.57 6.34 2.02
N SER A 92 20.35 6.73 1.02
CA SER A 92 20.35 8.09 0.49
C SER A 92 18.97 8.49 -0.08
N VAL A 93 18.30 7.62 -0.83
CA VAL A 93 16.94 7.89 -1.32
C VAL A 93 15.95 8.06 -0.16
N ARG A 94 16.07 7.21 0.86
CA ARG A 94 15.23 7.29 2.06
C ARG A 94 15.48 8.55 2.87
N ASP A 95 16.71 9.01 2.98
CA ASP A 95 17.05 10.26 3.67
C ASP A 95 16.43 11.47 2.95
N ASP A 96 16.42 11.50 1.60
CA ASP A 96 15.71 12.52 0.84
C ASP A 96 14.20 12.49 1.10
N LEU A 97 13.62 11.27 1.10
CA LEU A 97 12.20 11.04 1.36
C LEU A 97 11.73 11.55 2.73
N ARG A 98 12.60 11.68 3.73
CA ARG A 98 12.20 12.25 5.04
C ARG A 98 11.66 13.67 4.92
N SER A 99 12.11 14.44 3.92
CA SER A 99 11.58 15.78 3.67
C SER A 99 10.13 15.76 3.13
N PHE A 100 9.59 14.60 2.77
CA PHE A 100 8.20 14.43 2.34
C PHE A 100 7.20 14.87 3.40
N GLU A 101 7.51 14.71 4.69
CA GLU A 101 6.62 15.14 5.77
C GLU A 101 6.26 16.63 5.64
N PHE A 102 7.24 17.47 5.28
CA PHE A 102 7.01 18.89 5.03
C PHE A 102 6.13 19.13 3.80
N LYS A 103 6.28 18.31 2.74
CA LYS A 103 5.42 18.38 1.54
C LYS A 103 3.98 18.03 1.89
N MET A 104 3.78 16.99 2.68
CA MET A 104 2.47 16.57 3.17
C MET A 104 1.85 17.63 4.09
N GLN A 105 2.63 18.20 5.01
CA GLN A 105 2.21 19.30 5.88
C GLN A 105 1.75 20.51 5.07
N ARG A 106 2.48 20.90 4.02
CA ARG A 106 2.08 22.01 3.14
C ARG A 106 0.81 21.70 2.35
N ALA A 107 0.62 20.44 1.94
CA ALA A 107 -0.50 20.03 1.11
C ALA A 107 -1.81 19.85 1.92
N LEU A 108 -1.72 19.23 3.11
CA LEU A 108 -2.88 18.76 3.88
C LEU A 108 -3.02 19.43 5.26
N GLY A 109 -2.01 20.19 5.70
CA GLY A 109 -1.98 20.82 7.02
C GLY A 109 -1.51 19.89 8.16
N PHE A 110 -1.02 18.69 7.85
CA PHE A 110 -0.47 17.74 8.82
C PHE A 110 0.56 16.79 8.17
N GLY A 111 1.43 16.18 8.98
CA GLY A 111 2.45 15.22 8.55
C GLY A 111 1.98 13.76 8.49
N LEU A 112 2.94 12.84 8.30
CA LEU A 112 2.69 11.40 8.14
C LEU A 112 2.06 10.74 9.37
N ASP A 113 2.39 11.21 10.58
CA ASP A 113 1.93 10.60 11.83
C ASP A 113 0.49 10.98 12.21
N LYS A 114 -0.19 11.79 11.40
CA LYS A 114 -1.60 12.12 11.63
C LYS A 114 -2.46 10.87 11.40
N ARG A 115 -3.38 10.60 12.35
CA ARG A 115 -4.42 9.58 12.18
C ARG A 115 -5.25 9.80 10.91
N PRO A 116 -5.86 8.75 10.33
CA PRO A 116 -6.73 8.89 9.17
C PRO A 116 -7.80 9.97 9.35
N GLN A 117 -8.03 10.75 8.29
CA GLN A 117 -9.02 11.80 8.25
C GLN A 117 -10.24 11.38 7.40
N PRO A 118 -11.44 11.93 7.65
CA PRO A 118 -12.60 11.70 6.80
C PRO A 118 -12.55 12.54 5.50
N GLY A 119 -13.47 12.25 4.58
CA GLY A 119 -13.70 13.04 3.37
C GLY A 119 -12.51 13.08 2.38
N ARG A 120 -12.47 14.12 1.55
CA ARG A 120 -11.46 14.29 0.49
C ARG A 120 -10.03 14.36 1.02
N ILE A 121 -9.81 15.04 2.14
CA ILE A 121 -8.48 15.18 2.76
C ILE A 121 -7.95 13.81 3.18
N GLY A 122 -8.80 12.95 3.74
CA GLY A 122 -8.45 11.56 4.06
C GLY A 122 -8.07 10.72 2.83
N VAL A 123 -8.74 10.92 1.70
CA VAL A 123 -8.37 10.25 0.44
C VAL A 123 -6.98 10.69 -0.02
N GLN A 124 -6.70 12.00 0.01
CA GLN A 124 -5.37 12.52 -0.33
C GLN A 124 -4.29 12.01 0.63
N GLN A 125 -4.60 11.97 1.93
CA GLN A 125 -3.73 11.40 2.95
C GLN A 125 -3.43 9.92 2.68
N ALA A 126 -4.43 9.13 2.28
CA ALA A 126 -4.26 7.72 1.97
C ALA A 126 -3.38 7.51 0.74
N ILE A 127 -3.56 8.32 -0.31
CA ILE A 127 -2.70 8.29 -1.50
C ILE A 127 -1.25 8.60 -1.11
N PHE A 128 -1.01 9.64 -0.31
CA PHE A 128 0.33 9.98 0.15
C PHE A 128 0.97 8.89 1.00
N ASN A 129 0.26 8.35 2.00
CA ASN A 129 0.79 7.30 2.87
C ASN A 129 1.12 6.04 2.08
N THR A 130 0.20 5.60 1.21
CA THR A 130 0.41 4.40 0.41
C THR A 130 1.57 4.55 -0.57
N LEU A 131 1.68 5.66 -1.30
CA LEU A 131 2.79 5.88 -2.22
C LEU A 131 4.13 6.04 -1.47
N TYR A 132 4.16 6.76 -0.34
CA TYR A 132 5.36 6.94 0.47
C TYR A 132 5.90 5.61 1.00
N TYR A 133 5.07 4.84 1.71
CA TYR A 133 5.51 3.57 2.28
C TYR A 133 5.76 2.51 1.20
N HIS A 134 5.00 2.51 0.11
CA HIS A 134 5.28 1.59 -0.99
C HIS A 134 6.61 1.90 -1.68
N THR A 135 6.99 3.18 -1.79
CA THR A 135 8.32 3.58 -2.29
C THR A 135 9.43 3.04 -1.40
N ILE A 136 9.29 3.16 -0.07
CA ILE A 136 10.24 2.58 0.88
C ILE A 136 10.28 1.06 0.74
N LEU A 137 9.13 0.40 0.73
CA LEU A 137 9.03 -1.05 0.60
C LEU A 137 9.76 -1.54 -0.65
N LEU A 138 9.53 -0.92 -1.81
CA LEU A 138 10.18 -1.29 -3.05
C LEU A 138 11.67 -0.94 -3.06
N THR A 139 12.08 0.19 -2.46
CA THR A 139 13.50 0.58 -2.38
C THR A 139 14.31 -0.43 -1.56
N PHE A 140 13.72 -1.02 -0.51
CA PHE A 140 14.39 -1.97 0.36
C PHE A 140 14.05 -3.46 0.11
N ARG A 141 13.15 -3.76 -0.83
CA ARG A 141 12.77 -5.14 -1.18
C ARG A 141 13.96 -6.03 -1.58
N PRO A 142 14.98 -5.56 -2.34
CA PRO A 142 16.10 -6.42 -2.75
C PRO A 142 16.84 -7.03 -1.57
N PHE A 143 17.01 -6.27 -0.48
CA PHE A 143 17.67 -6.73 0.74
C PHE A 143 16.85 -7.82 1.44
N LEU A 144 15.52 -7.67 1.46
CA LEU A 144 14.64 -8.69 2.02
C LEU A 144 14.73 -10.00 1.23
N ILE A 145 14.70 -9.91 -0.11
CA ILE A 145 14.86 -11.06 -1.01
C ILE A 145 16.22 -11.73 -0.78
N PHE A 146 17.29 -10.95 -0.77
CA PHE A 146 18.64 -11.44 -0.53
C PHE A 146 18.73 -12.17 0.83
N ARG A 147 18.24 -11.56 1.91
CA ARG A 147 18.23 -12.18 3.24
C ARG A 147 17.47 -13.50 3.26
N GLY A 148 16.35 -13.58 2.54
CA GLY A 148 15.57 -14.82 2.38
C GLY A 148 16.39 -15.94 1.74
N ARG A 149 17.00 -15.67 0.58
CA ARG A 149 17.87 -16.61 -0.14
C ARG A 149 19.07 -17.04 0.69
N TRP A 150 19.77 -16.06 1.27
CA TRP A 150 20.91 -16.29 2.14
C TRP A 150 20.59 -17.26 3.29
N ARG A 151 19.44 -17.07 3.96
CA ARG A 151 18.98 -17.98 5.02
C ARG A 151 18.67 -19.39 4.51
N GLN A 152 18.12 -19.52 3.31
CA GLN A 152 17.80 -20.82 2.72
C GLN A 152 19.07 -21.63 2.42
N GLU A 153 20.10 -20.99 1.86
CA GLU A 153 21.38 -21.63 1.56
C GLU A 153 22.15 -22.02 2.83
N MET A 154 22.09 -21.18 3.87
CA MET A 154 22.65 -21.53 5.17
C MET A 154 21.97 -22.76 5.77
N LYS A 155 20.64 -22.90 5.62
CA LYS A 155 19.90 -24.09 6.07
C LYS A 155 20.32 -25.33 5.27
N ALA A 156 20.48 -25.22 3.95
CA ALA A 156 20.92 -26.32 3.10
C ALA A 156 22.36 -26.77 3.42
N SER A 157 23.26 -25.81 3.66
CA SER A 157 24.66 -26.07 4.03
C SER A 157 24.79 -26.74 5.40
N GLN A 158 23.96 -26.33 6.37
CA GLN A 158 23.90 -26.96 7.70
C GLN A 158 23.34 -28.38 7.64
N ALA A 159 22.34 -28.64 6.79
CA ALA A 159 21.78 -29.99 6.59
C ALA A 159 22.82 -30.96 6.02
N ASN A 160 23.76 -30.47 5.20
CA ASN A 160 24.84 -31.25 4.60
C ASN A 160 26.06 -31.46 5.53
N GLY A 161 25.95 -31.14 6.83
CA GLY A 161 26.97 -31.47 7.84
C GLY A 161 28.19 -30.54 7.85
N ASN A 162 28.18 -29.44 7.09
CA ASN A 162 29.25 -28.45 7.14
C ASN A 162 29.06 -27.56 8.37
N THR A 163 29.88 -27.74 9.41
CA THR A 163 29.88 -26.96 10.66
C THR A 163 30.53 -25.58 10.50
N GLY A 164 30.28 -24.91 9.37
CA GLY A 164 30.69 -23.53 9.17
C GLY A 164 30.13 -22.63 10.27
N VAL A 165 30.95 -21.68 10.73
CA VAL A 165 30.59 -20.66 11.73
C VAL A 165 29.22 -20.07 11.38
N LYS A 166 28.29 -20.01 12.34
CA LYS A 166 27.01 -19.30 12.19
C LYS A 166 27.32 -17.84 11.84
N ARG A 167 27.26 -17.50 10.56
CA ARG A 167 27.44 -16.12 10.09
C ARG A 167 26.10 -15.41 10.27
N GLU A 168 26.01 -14.59 11.31
CA GLU A 168 24.86 -13.70 11.51
C GLU A 168 24.82 -12.64 10.41
N ALA A 169 23.61 -12.20 10.06
CA ALA A 169 23.43 -11.14 9.08
C ALA A 169 24.02 -9.82 9.63
N PRO A 170 24.78 -9.05 8.81
CA PRO A 170 25.24 -7.73 9.21
C PRO A 170 24.09 -6.84 9.66
N SER A 171 24.36 -5.95 10.62
CA SER A 171 23.35 -5.02 11.15
C SER A 171 22.71 -4.18 10.06
N TRP A 172 23.49 -3.68 9.10
CA TRP A 172 22.98 -2.88 7.99
C TRP A 172 21.96 -3.65 7.12
N LEU A 173 22.15 -4.98 6.96
CA LEU A 173 21.22 -5.81 6.20
C LEU A 173 19.92 -6.04 6.98
N ASN A 174 20.00 -6.15 8.31
CA ASN A 174 18.83 -6.19 9.17
C ASN A 174 18.07 -4.86 9.09
N ASP A 175 18.75 -3.71 9.21
CA ASP A 175 18.15 -2.38 9.08
C ASP A 175 17.43 -2.21 7.73
N ALA A 176 18.05 -2.69 6.64
CA ALA A 176 17.45 -2.64 5.30
C ALA A 176 16.15 -3.44 5.24
N CYS A 177 16.14 -4.66 5.76
CA CYS A 177 14.94 -5.48 5.80
C CYS A 177 13.87 -4.89 6.73
N ASP A 178 14.28 -4.29 7.85
CA ASP A 178 13.38 -3.65 8.79
C ASP A 178 12.69 -2.44 8.15
N TYR A 179 13.37 -1.65 7.30
CA TYR A 179 12.69 -0.62 6.52
C TYR A 179 11.59 -1.17 5.62
N ALA A 180 11.84 -2.29 4.94
CA ALA A 180 10.83 -2.92 4.08
C ALA A 180 9.63 -3.43 4.90
N LEU A 181 9.89 -4.18 5.97
CA LEU A 181 8.85 -4.78 6.81
C LEU A 181 8.04 -3.71 7.57
N SER A 182 8.70 -2.69 8.12
CA SER A 182 8.01 -1.60 8.80
C SER A 182 7.18 -0.76 7.82
N ALA A 183 7.60 -0.61 6.57
CA ALA A 183 6.79 0.05 5.54
C ALA A 183 5.54 -0.76 5.19
N ALA A 184 5.65 -2.09 5.13
CA ALA A 184 4.51 -2.98 4.95
C ALA A 184 3.53 -2.89 6.12
N CYS A 185 4.02 -2.97 7.37
CA CYS A 185 3.18 -2.85 8.56
C CYS A 185 2.48 -1.48 8.65
N ARG A 186 3.21 -0.37 8.41
CA ARG A 186 2.62 0.97 8.40
C ARG A 186 1.55 1.15 7.33
N THR A 187 1.74 0.54 6.15
CA THR A 187 0.73 0.51 5.09
C THR A 187 -0.54 -0.19 5.55
N ILE A 188 -0.41 -1.39 6.14
CA ILE A 188 -1.54 -2.19 6.63
C ILE A 188 -2.28 -1.44 7.74
N TYR A 189 -1.54 -0.96 8.74
CA TYR A 189 -2.09 -0.20 9.87
C TYR A 189 -2.93 0.99 9.37
N PHE A 190 -2.30 1.86 8.56
CA PHE A 190 -2.92 3.09 8.10
C PHE A 190 -4.19 2.82 7.27
N LEU A 191 -4.15 1.86 6.34
CA LEU A 191 -5.30 1.54 5.50
C LEU A 191 -6.44 0.92 6.31
N CYS A 192 -6.16 -0.01 7.22
CA CYS A 192 -7.18 -0.60 8.08
C CYS A 192 -7.85 0.45 8.98
N GLU A 193 -7.09 1.37 9.57
CA GLU A 193 -7.66 2.50 10.35
C GLU A 193 -8.42 3.48 9.43
N SER A 194 -7.97 3.67 8.18
CA SER A 194 -8.66 4.55 7.24
C SER A 194 -10.01 3.99 6.79
N TYR A 195 -10.17 2.67 6.67
CA TYR A 195 -11.44 2.05 6.26
C TYR A 195 -12.55 2.18 7.30
N THR A 196 -12.20 2.33 8.58
CA THR A 196 -13.17 2.64 9.64
C THR A 196 -13.50 4.12 9.70
N THR A 197 -12.56 4.99 9.29
CA THR A 197 -12.70 6.45 9.40
C THR A 197 -13.29 7.10 8.16
N ASN A 198 -13.08 6.52 6.98
CA ASN A 198 -13.38 7.15 5.70
C ASN A 198 -13.88 6.14 4.65
N GLU A 199 -15.19 6.18 4.39
CA GLU A 199 -15.82 5.27 3.42
C GLU A 199 -15.26 5.43 2.00
N LEU A 200 -14.88 6.65 1.60
CA LEU A 200 -14.28 6.88 0.28
C LEU A 200 -12.96 6.12 0.12
N VAL A 201 -12.17 6.03 1.18
CA VAL A 201 -10.91 5.28 1.19
C VAL A 201 -11.17 3.78 1.09
N ARG A 202 -12.22 3.28 1.75
CA ARG A 202 -12.67 1.88 1.71
C ARG A 202 -13.17 1.47 0.31
N GLU A 203 -13.78 2.39 -0.44
CA GLU A 203 -14.29 2.14 -1.79
C GLU A 203 -13.19 2.13 -2.89
N ILE A 204 -11.96 2.59 -2.59
CA ILE A 204 -10.85 2.59 -3.55
C ILE A 204 -10.26 1.18 -3.65
N ARG A 205 -10.70 0.46 -4.70
CA ARG A 205 -10.30 -0.93 -5.01
C ARG A 205 -8.80 -1.12 -5.09
N TYR A 206 -8.08 -0.12 -5.60
CA TYR A 206 -6.64 -0.19 -5.77
C TYR A 206 -5.89 -0.37 -4.42
N HIS A 207 -6.48 0.00 -3.28
CA HIS A 207 -5.82 -0.23 -1.99
C HIS A 207 -5.60 -1.72 -1.66
N SER A 208 -6.36 -2.64 -2.27
CA SER A 208 -6.15 -4.09 -2.13
C SER A 208 -4.78 -4.53 -2.65
N TYR A 209 -4.26 -3.84 -3.67
CA TYR A 209 -2.92 -4.06 -4.18
C TYR A 209 -1.85 -3.68 -3.14
N PHE A 210 -1.96 -2.52 -2.48
CA PHE A 210 -0.97 -2.10 -1.48
C PHE A 210 -0.99 -3.02 -0.26
N LEU A 211 -2.18 -3.46 0.16
CA LEU A 211 -2.36 -4.46 1.20
C LEU A 211 -1.76 -5.81 0.81
N GLY A 212 -1.99 -6.26 -0.43
CA GLY A 212 -1.39 -7.49 -0.97
C GLY A 212 0.14 -7.42 -1.03
N SER A 213 0.70 -6.34 -1.58
CA SER A 213 2.16 -6.14 -1.64
C SER A 213 2.78 -6.10 -0.24
N SER A 214 2.10 -5.51 0.74
CA SER A 214 2.57 -5.47 2.13
C SER A 214 2.50 -6.85 2.78
N CYS A 215 1.39 -7.58 2.59
CA CYS A 215 1.25 -8.96 3.04
C CYS A 215 2.34 -9.86 2.49
N PHE A 216 2.62 -9.78 1.19
CA PHE A 216 3.60 -10.67 0.59
C PHE A 216 5.01 -10.40 1.09
N ALA A 217 5.38 -9.16 1.43
CA ALA A 217 6.65 -8.88 2.08
C ALA A 217 6.76 -9.58 3.46
N LEU A 218 5.69 -9.53 4.26
CA LEU A 218 5.63 -10.21 5.56
C LEU A 218 5.63 -11.73 5.42
N ILE A 219 4.85 -12.28 4.48
CA ILE A 219 4.81 -13.71 4.20
C ILE A 219 6.17 -14.20 3.71
N PHE A 220 6.84 -13.43 2.85
CA PHE A 220 8.17 -13.78 2.37
C PHE A 220 9.17 -13.90 3.53
N ASP A 221 9.19 -12.95 4.48
CA ASP A 221 10.07 -13.06 5.65
C ASP A 221 9.66 -14.24 6.56
N LEU A 222 8.36 -14.44 6.77
CA LEU A 222 7.80 -15.56 7.53
C LEU A 222 8.29 -16.91 7.01
N MET A 223 8.33 -17.10 5.69
CA MET A 223 8.75 -18.35 5.05
C MET A 223 10.23 -18.67 5.28
N HIS A 224 11.08 -17.65 5.31
CA HIS A 224 12.53 -17.84 5.37
C HIS A 224 13.10 -17.68 6.79
N GLY A 225 12.37 -16.98 7.67
CA GLY A 225 12.71 -16.79 9.08
C GLY A 225 12.44 -18.02 9.95
N LYS A 226 12.67 -17.86 11.26
CA LYS A 226 12.35 -18.85 12.30
C LYS A 226 11.44 -18.19 13.31
N ASP A 227 10.42 -18.90 13.77
CA ASP A 227 9.52 -18.47 14.85
C ASP A 227 8.84 -17.10 14.63
N LEU A 228 8.61 -16.73 13.36
CA LEU A 228 8.03 -15.44 12.97
C LEU A 228 6.50 -15.44 12.89
N ALA A 229 5.85 -16.59 13.07
CA ALA A 229 4.39 -16.71 12.90
C ALA A 229 3.63 -15.81 13.88
N CYS A 230 4.03 -15.76 15.14
CA CYS A 230 3.37 -14.95 16.17
C CYS A 230 3.50 -13.44 15.93
N THR A 231 4.55 -12.99 15.24
CA THR A 231 4.76 -11.58 14.92
C THR A 231 4.09 -11.20 13.60
N HIS A 232 4.22 -12.01 12.56
CA HIS A 232 3.79 -11.67 11.20
C HIS A 232 2.32 -11.99 10.90
N LEU A 233 1.79 -13.12 11.38
CA LEU A 233 0.41 -13.52 11.06
C LEU A 233 -0.65 -12.50 11.49
N PRO A 234 -0.56 -11.83 12.66
CA PRO A 234 -1.54 -10.81 13.02
C PRO A 234 -1.65 -9.69 11.98
N TRP A 235 -0.54 -9.25 11.38
CA TRP A 235 -0.53 -8.25 10.31
C TRP A 235 -1.14 -8.77 9.02
N VAL A 236 -0.81 -10.00 8.63
CA VAL A 236 -1.37 -10.64 7.43
C VAL A 236 -2.88 -10.83 7.58
N HIS A 237 -3.34 -11.27 8.76
CA HIS A 237 -4.76 -11.44 9.07
C HIS A 237 -5.50 -10.11 9.14
N ALA A 238 -4.91 -9.07 9.71
CA ALA A 238 -5.50 -7.73 9.72
C ALA A 238 -5.67 -7.18 8.30
N SER A 239 -4.71 -7.44 7.40
CA SER A 239 -4.82 -7.07 6.00
C SER A 239 -5.92 -7.87 5.27
N LEU A 240 -6.01 -9.19 5.47
CA LEU A 240 -7.10 -10.01 4.92
C LEU A 240 -8.48 -9.54 5.40
N ARG A 241 -8.60 -9.21 6.70
CA ARG A 241 -9.79 -8.58 7.27
C ARG A 241 -10.07 -7.26 6.58
N GLY A 242 -9.07 -6.39 6.45
CA GLY A 242 -9.18 -5.12 5.74
C GLY A 242 -9.72 -5.28 4.31
N ILE A 243 -9.13 -6.17 3.51
CA ILE A 243 -9.58 -6.44 2.13
C ILE A 243 -11.02 -7.00 2.12
N SER A 244 -11.39 -7.84 3.09
CA SER A 244 -12.76 -8.38 3.20
C SER A 244 -13.83 -7.30 3.46
N THR A 245 -13.43 -6.15 4.02
CA THR A 245 -14.34 -5.00 4.23
C THR A 245 -14.43 -4.06 3.04
N MET A 246 -13.55 -4.20 2.04
CA MET A 246 -13.59 -3.40 0.82
C MET A 246 -14.74 -3.84 -0.09
N ARG A 247 -15.03 -3.04 -1.12
CA ARG A 247 -15.97 -3.43 -2.18
C ARG A 247 -15.53 -4.76 -2.80
N GLN A 248 -16.41 -5.75 -2.77
CA GLN A 248 -16.12 -7.12 -3.21
C GLN A 248 -16.21 -7.28 -4.74
N ASP A 249 -15.13 -6.96 -5.44
CA ASP A 249 -14.96 -7.17 -6.88
C ASP A 249 -13.86 -8.20 -7.20
N ASP A 250 -13.65 -8.49 -8.49
CA ASP A 250 -12.72 -9.55 -8.90
C ASP A 250 -11.28 -9.29 -8.42
N PRO A 251 -10.72 -8.06 -8.51
CA PRO A 251 -9.39 -7.75 -7.97
C PRO A 251 -9.25 -7.97 -6.46
N THR A 252 -10.23 -7.57 -5.64
CA THR A 252 -10.14 -7.76 -4.19
C THR A 252 -10.24 -9.24 -3.82
N LYS A 253 -11.13 -9.99 -4.47
CA LYS A 253 -11.27 -11.44 -4.29
C LYS A 253 -10.01 -12.19 -4.72
N ALA A 254 -9.44 -11.83 -5.87
CA ALA A 254 -8.20 -12.42 -6.36
C ALA A 254 -7.04 -12.17 -5.38
N SER A 255 -6.92 -10.94 -4.86
CA SER A 255 -5.89 -10.60 -3.86
C SER A 255 -6.06 -11.42 -2.57
N MET A 256 -7.28 -11.56 -2.05
CA MET A 256 -7.56 -12.40 -0.88
C MET A 256 -7.25 -13.87 -1.13
N ALA A 257 -7.68 -14.40 -2.29
CA ALA A 257 -7.46 -15.79 -2.66
C ALA A 257 -5.96 -16.10 -2.77
N ALA A 258 -5.19 -15.23 -3.44
CA ALA A 258 -3.75 -15.39 -3.58
C ALA A 258 -3.05 -15.45 -2.21
N ILE A 259 -3.35 -14.51 -1.30
CA ILE A 259 -2.77 -14.49 0.05
C ILE A 259 -3.13 -15.78 0.81
N GLN A 260 -4.40 -16.20 0.77
CA GLN A 260 -4.88 -17.41 1.46
C GLN A 260 -4.23 -18.69 0.91
N THR A 261 -4.07 -18.79 -0.40
CA THR A 261 -3.41 -19.93 -1.06
C THR A 261 -1.99 -20.08 -0.57
N VAL A 262 -1.21 -18.99 -0.56
CA VAL A 262 0.19 -19.02 -0.08
C VAL A 262 0.24 -19.41 1.40
N LEU A 263 -0.61 -18.84 2.26
CA LEU A 263 -0.64 -19.18 3.68
C LEU A 263 -0.90 -20.67 3.91
N LYS A 264 -1.90 -21.25 3.22
CA LYS A 264 -2.23 -22.68 3.31
C LYS A 264 -1.08 -23.58 2.90
N GLN A 265 -0.33 -23.18 1.87
CA GLN A 265 0.81 -23.95 1.39
C GLN A 265 2.02 -23.88 2.33
N ILE A 266 2.19 -22.79 3.05
CA ILE A 266 3.20 -22.69 4.12
C ILE A 266 2.79 -23.56 5.30
N ASN A 267 1.57 -23.36 5.79
CA ASN A 267 0.99 -24.15 6.88
C ASN A 267 -0.54 -23.95 6.87
N PRO A 268 -1.36 -25.01 6.77
CA PRO A 268 -2.82 -24.89 6.81
C PRO A 268 -3.35 -24.17 8.05
N ALA A 269 -2.64 -24.22 9.18
CA ALA A 269 -3.02 -23.51 10.41
C ALA A 269 -2.86 -21.98 10.31
N TYR A 270 -2.21 -21.46 9.27
CA TYR A 270 -2.03 -20.02 9.05
C TYR A 270 -3.19 -19.38 8.29
N GLU A 271 -4.13 -20.18 7.76
CA GLU A 271 -5.34 -19.69 7.11
C GLU A 271 -6.07 -18.70 8.01
N TRP A 272 -6.46 -17.56 7.44
CA TRP A 272 -7.36 -16.64 8.12
C TRP A 272 -8.79 -17.12 7.93
N ILE A 273 -9.51 -17.28 9.04
CA ILE A 273 -10.93 -17.64 9.04
C ILE A 273 -11.72 -16.36 9.36
N PRO A 274 -12.63 -15.91 8.48
CA PRO A 274 -13.48 -14.77 8.78
C PRO A 274 -14.28 -15.03 10.06
N PRO A 275 -14.43 -14.04 10.95
CA PRO A 275 -15.37 -14.15 12.05
C PRO A 275 -16.75 -14.47 11.46
N SER A 276 -17.31 -15.61 11.82
CA SER A 276 -18.65 -16.01 11.37
C SER A 276 -19.61 -14.86 11.70
N ALA A 277 -20.13 -14.15 10.69
CA ALA A 277 -21.23 -13.23 10.90
C ALA A 277 -22.35 -14.06 11.55
N ASN A 278 -22.64 -13.79 12.83
CA ASN A 278 -23.59 -14.55 13.64
C ASN A 278 -24.89 -14.78 12.88
N THR A 279 -24.99 -15.94 12.21
CA THR A 279 -26.26 -16.41 11.70
C THR A 279 -26.88 -17.10 12.90
N ASN A 280 -27.67 -16.35 13.66
CA ASN A 280 -28.61 -16.90 14.63
C ASN A 280 -29.64 -17.75 13.88
N THR A 281 -29.26 -18.92 13.38
CA THR A 281 -30.21 -20.00 13.12
C THR A 281 -30.45 -20.69 14.45
N ASN A 282 -31.40 -20.13 15.21
CA ASN A 282 -32.04 -20.82 16.32
C ASN A 282 -32.57 -22.17 15.82
N THR A 283 -31.84 -23.25 16.08
CA THR A 283 -32.37 -24.60 16.05
C THR A 283 -33.21 -24.83 17.31
N ASN A 284 -34.46 -24.36 17.29
CA ASN A 284 -35.50 -24.93 18.12
C ASN A 284 -36.39 -25.81 17.24
N LYS A 285 -36.10 -27.12 17.27
CA LYS A 285 -37.10 -28.14 16.95
C LYS A 285 -38.19 -28.09 18.03
N PRO A 286 -39.46 -28.25 17.64
CA PRO A 286 -40.33 -29.13 18.39
C PRO A 286 -40.77 -30.30 17.52
N HIS A 287 -40.72 -31.45 18.18
CA HIS A 287 -41.26 -32.73 17.75
C HIS A 287 -42.79 -32.63 17.66
N HIS A 288 -43.41 -33.03 16.55
CA HIS A 288 -44.67 -33.79 16.54
C HIS A 288 -44.90 -34.40 15.14
N GLN A 289 -44.97 -35.72 15.11
CA GLN A 289 -45.60 -36.54 14.05
C GLN A 289 -47.13 -36.40 14.16
N PRO A 290 -47.94 -36.64 13.11
CA PRO A 290 -48.04 -38.01 12.56
C PRO A 290 -48.36 -38.18 11.05
N SER A 291 -47.94 -39.36 10.58
CA SER A 291 -48.62 -40.31 9.68
C SER A 291 -49.13 -39.95 8.26
N THR A 292 -48.59 -40.74 7.32
CA THR A 292 -49.24 -41.50 6.23
C THR A 292 -49.68 -40.84 4.90
N GLN A 293 -49.09 -41.42 3.85
CA GLN A 293 -49.69 -41.95 2.61
C GLN A 293 -49.61 -41.15 1.29
N SER A 294 -49.22 -41.95 0.27
CA SER A 294 -49.52 -41.91 -1.18
C SER A 294 -48.82 -40.91 -2.11
N GLN A 295 -47.77 -41.43 -2.75
CA GLN A 295 -47.61 -41.63 -4.22
C GLN A 295 -47.56 -40.44 -5.22
N PRO A 296 -46.96 -40.66 -6.42
CA PRO A 296 -46.15 -39.69 -7.13
C PRO A 296 -46.77 -39.20 -8.45
N GLN A 297 -46.25 -38.10 -9.02
CA GLN A 297 -46.22 -37.78 -10.45
C GLN A 297 -45.45 -36.46 -10.62
N SER A 298 -44.34 -36.34 -11.34
CA SER A 298 -44.09 -36.51 -12.79
C SER A 298 -43.89 -35.16 -13.47
N ARG A 299 -42.75 -35.07 -14.16
CA ARG A 299 -42.46 -34.30 -15.39
C ARG A 299 -42.15 -32.79 -15.32
N SER A 300 -40.85 -32.54 -15.43
CA SER A 300 -40.14 -31.94 -16.59
C SER A 300 -40.48 -30.52 -17.06
N GLN A 301 -39.41 -29.73 -17.21
CA GLN A 301 -39.05 -28.77 -18.29
C GLN A 301 -38.52 -27.47 -17.67
N SER A 302 -37.54 -26.74 -18.21
CA SER A 302 -36.56 -26.91 -19.28
C SER A 302 -35.68 -25.65 -19.20
N PHE A 303 -34.40 -25.79 -19.53
CA PHE A 303 -33.46 -24.67 -19.66
C PHE A 303 -33.94 -23.66 -20.71
N SER A 304 -33.78 -22.38 -20.41
CA SER A 304 -33.73 -21.31 -21.43
C SER A 304 -32.85 -20.16 -20.91
N GLN A 305 -31.77 -19.90 -21.64
CA GLN A 305 -30.89 -18.73 -21.48
C GLN A 305 -31.66 -17.43 -21.79
N PRO A 306 -31.38 -16.31 -21.10
CA PRO A 306 -31.74 -14.99 -21.59
C PRO A 306 -30.64 -14.40 -22.48
N GLN A 307 -31.04 -13.97 -23.68
CA GLN A 307 -30.23 -13.18 -24.61
C GLN A 307 -30.01 -11.74 -24.07
N HIS A 308 -28.80 -11.23 -24.31
CA HIS A 308 -28.42 -9.83 -24.05
C HIS A 308 -29.04 -8.88 -25.09
N THR A 309 -29.73 -7.85 -24.60
CA THR A 309 -30.11 -6.66 -25.37
C THR A 309 -29.57 -5.42 -24.66
N LEU A 310 -28.73 -4.64 -25.35
CA LEU A 310 -28.21 -3.34 -24.90
C LEU A 310 -29.32 -2.27 -24.92
N PRO A 311 -29.49 -1.43 -23.88
CA PRO A 311 -30.30 -0.22 -23.98
C PRO A 311 -29.46 0.99 -24.39
N ALA A 312 -29.99 1.71 -25.38
CA ALA A 312 -29.49 2.98 -25.90
C ALA A 312 -29.65 4.13 -24.90
N SER A 313 -28.74 5.10 -25.05
CA SER A 313 -28.61 6.39 -24.38
C SER A 313 -29.90 7.23 -24.31
N LYS A 314 -30.21 7.78 -23.13
CA LYS A 314 -31.19 8.86 -22.94
C LYS A 314 -30.48 10.21 -22.71
N PRO A 315 -30.99 11.33 -23.25
CA PRO A 315 -30.36 12.65 -23.15
C PRO A 315 -30.68 13.35 -21.82
N TYR A 316 -29.74 14.20 -21.38
CA TYR A 316 -29.81 15.05 -20.18
C TYR A 316 -30.92 16.11 -20.25
N PRO A 317 -31.59 16.45 -19.13
CA PRO A 317 -32.40 17.64 -19.02
C PRO A 317 -31.58 18.86 -18.53
N THR A 318 -31.84 19.97 -19.19
CA THR A 318 -31.43 21.35 -18.91
C THR A 318 -31.84 21.81 -17.51
N GLU A 319 -30.90 22.26 -16.69
CA GLU A 319 -31.21 22.97 -15.44
C GLU A 319 -31.31 24.48 -15.64
N GLN A 320 -32.33 25.03 -14.99
CA GLN A 320 -32.80 26.41 -15.05
C GLN A 320 -32.04 27.28 -14.05
N PHE A 321 -31.65 28.46 -14.53
CA PHE A 321 -31.20 29.59 -13.73
C PHE A 321 -32.30 30.10 -12.78
N PHE A 322 -31.94 30.37 -11.52
CA PHE A 322 -32.60 31.41 -10.72
C PHE A 322 -31.57 32.26 -9.96
N PRO A 323 -31.76 33.59 -9.86
CA PRO A 323 -30.78 34.54 -9.35
C PRO A 323 -31.00 34.87 -7.87
N SER A 324 -29.93 35.24 -7.15
CA SER A 324 -30.02 35.93 -5.86
C SER A 324 -28.99 37.06 -5.78
N THR A 325 -29.52 38.27 -5.74
CA THR A 325 -28.86 39.56 -5.49
C THR A 325 -28.47 39.75 -4.03
N SER A 326 -27.30 40.32 -3.74
CA SER A 326 -27.13 41.47 -2.84
C SER A 326 -25.67 41.97 -2.80
N THR A 327 -25.58 43.30 -2.68
CA THR A 327 -24.46 44.23 -2.90
C THR A 327 -23.59 44.48 -1.63
N PRO A 328 -22.48 45.26 -1.72
CA PRO A 328 -21.30 45.17 -0.85
C PRO A 328 -21.26 46.15 0.34
N GLY A 329 -20.39 45.88 1.31
CA GLY A 329 -20.12 46.75 2.46
C GLY A 329 -18.69 46.63 3.03
N THR A 330 -17.86 47.59 2.64
CA THR A 330 -16.76 48.32 3.29
C THR A 330 -15.93 47.76 4.47
N ILE A 331 -14.62 48.00 4.30
CA ILE A 331 -13.43 47.90 5.17
C ILE A 331 -13.60 48.55 6.56
N ASN A 332 -13.01 47.95 7.60
CA ASN A 332 -12.33 48.68 8.67
C ASN A 332 -11.20 47.86 9.32
N THR A 333 -10.02 48.48 9.36
CA THR A 333 -8.80 48.11 10.08
C THR A 333 -8.85 48.58 11.53
N SER A 334 -8.44 47.71 12.47
CA SER A 334 -7.84 48.15 13.74
C SER A 334 -7.02 47.02 14.38
N THR A 335 -5.72 47.30 14.54
CA THR A 335 -4.71 46.61 15.33
C THR A 335 -5.03 46.60 16.82
N SER A 336 -4.76 45.47 17.51
CA SER A 336 -4.44 45.39 18.95
C SER A 336 -3.85 44.02 19.28
N ALA A 337 -2.79 44.02 20.08
CA ALA A 337 -1.99 42.86 20.46
C ALA A 337 -2.49 42.16 21.73
N THR A 338 -1.98 40.94 21.91
CA THR A 338 -1.71 40.20 23.16
C THR A 338 -2.77 39.23 23.69
N THR A 339 -2.23 38.12 24.23
CA THR A 339 -2.76 37.06 25.11
C THR A 339 -3.48 35.85 24.50
N SER A 340 -2.77 34.72 24.58
CA SER A 340 -3.24 33.34 24.43
C SER A 340 -4.37 32.98 25.39
N PRO A 341 -5.26 32.05 24.99
CA PRO A 341 -5.83 31.09 25.92
C PRO A 341 -5.49 29.65 25.54
N ARG A 342 -5.08 28.94 26.59
CA ARG A 342 -4.93 27.50 26.74
C ARG A 342 -6.32 26.85 26.55
N PHE A 343 -6.45 25.88 25.65
CA PHE A 343 -7.67 25.08 25.51
C PHE A 343 -7.39 23.64 25.93
N ASP A 344 -8.07 23.21 26.98
CA ASP A 344 -8.18 21.81 27.41
C ASP A 344 -9.06 21.01 26.43
N PRO A 345 -8.79 19.70 26.22
CA PRO A 345 -9.53 18.89 25.25
C PRO A 345 -10.83 18.36 25.89
N LEU A 346 -11.97 18.85 25.42
CA LEU A 346 -13.27 18.21 25.68
C LEU A 346 -13.57 17.16 24.61
N SER A 347 -13.93 15.98 25.11
CA SER A 347 -14.30 14.74 24.44
C SER A 347 -15.09 14.93 23.13
N ALA A 348 -14.55 14.39 22.04
CA ALA A 348 -15.28 14.19 20.80
C ALA A 348 -16.16 12.94 20.94
N THR A 349 -17.47 13.15 21.08
CA THR A 349 -18.48 12.09 21.02
C THR A 349 -18.52 11.53 19.60
N SER A 350 -18.09 10.28 19.43
CA SER A 350 -18.15 9.56 18.16
C SER A 350 -19.59 9.28 17.77
N ILE A 351 -20.02 9.82 16.62
CA ILE A 351 -21.29 9.43 15.97
C ILE A 351 -21.06 8.04 15.37
N PHE A 352 -21.66 7.01 15.98
CA PHE A 352 -21.63 5.63 15.51
C PHE A 352 -22.61 5.44 14.34
N PHE A 353 -22.10 4.95 13.20
CA PHE A 353 -22.91 4.40 12.13
C PHE A 353 -23.14 2.89 12.38
N PRO A 354 -24.37 2.37 12.23
CA PRO A 354 -24.65 0.95 12.46
C PRO A 354 -24.07 0.10 11.33
N GLY A 355 -23.11 -0.79 11.66
CA GLY A 355 -22.54 -1.79 10.75
C GLY A 355 -21.01 -1.86 10.67
N GLN A 356 -20.28 -0.97 11.36
CA GLN A 356 -18.82 -1.03 11.43
C GLN A 356 -18.36 -1.89 12.62
N ASP A 357 -17.53 -2.89 12.35
CA ASP A 357 -16.85 -3.69 13.37
C ASP A 357 -15.69 -2.86 13.97
N PRO A 358 -15.76 -2.44 15.25
CA PRO A 358 -14.74 -1.58 15.86
C PRO A 358 -13.41 -2.31 16.13
N ASN A 359 -13.29 -3.60 15.81
CA ASN A 359 -12.21 -4.46 16.27
C ASN A 359 -11.02 -4.64 15.30
N MET A 360 -10.91 -3.90 14.19
CA MET A 360 -9.78 -4.07 13.25
C MET A 360 -8.40 -3.71 13.85
N LEU A 361 -8.35 -2.87 14.89
CA LEU A 361 -7.09 -2.45 15.53
C LEU A 361 -6.63 -3.38 16.67
N PHE A 362 -7.49 -4.28 17.17
CA PHE A 362 -7.13 -5.20 18.26
C PHE A 362 -6.02 -6.19 17.88
N ASP A 363 -5.90 -6.52 16.60
CA ASP A 363 -4.89 -7.47 16.10
C ASP A 363 -3.45 -6.95 16.27
N PHE A 364 -3.26 -5.64 16.51
CA PHE A 364 -1.95 -5.02 16.61
C PHE A 364 -1.43 -4.90 18.05
N GLN A 365 -2.31 -4.91 19.04
CA GLN A 365 -1.96 -4.55 20.42
C GLN A 365 -1.04 -5.60 21.06
N GLY A 366 0.21 -5.21 21.35
CA GLY A 366 1.21 -6.09 21.97
C GLY A 366 2.04 -6.90 20.96
N ASN A 367 1.96 -6.58 19.67
CA ASN A 367 2.79 -7.20 18.65
C ASN A 367 4.22 -6.61 18.68
N PRO A 368 5.30 -7.41 18.75
CA PRO A 368 6.68 -6.89 18.68
C PRO A 368 6.98 -6.03 17.45
N LEU A 369 6.31 -6.29 16.31
CA LEU A 369 6.44 -5.46 15.10
C LEU A 369 5.77 -4.08 15.23
N GLU A 370 4.88 -3.88 16.21
CA GLU A 370 4.35 -2.56 16.58
C GLU A 370 5.48 -1.66 17.10
N GLN A 371 6.36 -2.21 17.94
CA GLN A 371 7.56 -1.50 18.43
C GLN A 371 8.58 -1.24 17.31
N ALA A 372 8.64 -2.13 16.31
CA ALA A 372 9.45 -1.96 15.10
C ALA A 372 8.86 -0.97 14.07
N MET A 373 7.62 -0.50 14.24
CA MET A 373 7.10 0.59 13.39
C MET A 373 7.92 1.87 13.51
N HIS A 374 8.73 2.03 14.57
CA HIS A 374 9.79 3.02 14.60
C HIS A 374 10.88 2.63 13.59
N MET A 375 10.77 3.21 12.39
CA MET A 375 11.80 3.09 11.36
C MET A 375 13.16 3.43 11.95
N PRO A 376 14.21 2.62 11.73
CA PRO A 376 15.52 2.85 12.30
C PRO A 376 15.96 4.32 12.08
N ALA A 377 16.39 4.97 13.17
CA ALA A 377 17.00 6.29 13.08
C ALA A 377 18.32 6.14 12.33
N THR A 378 18.66 7.10 11.47
CA THR A 378 20.00 7.14 10.87
C THR A 378 20.96 7.61 11.96
N THR A 379 21.35 6.73 12.88
CA THR A 379 22.52 7.03 13.71
C THR A 379 23.70 7.08 12.75
N GLY A 380 24.33 8.25 12.67
CA GLY A 380 25.52 8.45 11.87
C GLY A 380 26.64 7.57 12.43
N SER A 381 26.81 6.38 11.88
CA SER A 381 28.08 5.68 11.97
C SER A 381 29.07 6.41 11.06
N VAL A 382 29.61 7.52 11.57
CA VAL A 382 30.91 8.01 11.11
C VAL A 382 31.93 7.07 11.77
N GLY A 383 32.09 5.90 11.17
CA GLY A 383 32.99 4.86 11.63
C GLY A 383 33.48 4.10 10.41
N THR A 384 34.74 4.36 10.03
CA THR A 384 35.53 3.53 9.13
C THR A 384 35.83 2.19 9.80
N THR A 385 34.79 1.38 9.99
CA THR A 385 34.89 -0.05 10.26
C THR A 385 34.52 -0.75 8.98
N ASP A 386 35.34 -1.71 8.55
CA ASP A 386 35.07 -2.57 7.38
C ASP A 386 33.71 -3.27 7.58
N GLU A 387 32.64 -2.63 7.12
CA GLU A 387 31.30 -3.22 7.10
C GLU A 387 31.36 -4.43 6.18
N LEU A 388 30.94 -5.59 6.68
CA LEU A 388 30.89 -6.81 5.89
C LEU A 388 30.03 -6.55 4.64
N ASP A 389 30.66 -6.63 3.48
CA ASP A 389 30.00 -6.50 2.19
C ASP A 389 29.73 -7.90 1.60
N PHE A 390 28.70 -7.99 0.78
CA PHE A 390 28.38 -9.17 -0.02
C PHE A 390 28.55 -8.81 -1.50
N THR A 391 29.63 -9.29 -2.10
CA THR A 391 29.86 -9.14 -3.54
C THR A 391 29.35 -10.34 -4.31
N GLN A 392 29.14 -10.21 -5.64
CA GLN A 392 28.75 -11.33 -6.49
C GLN A 392 29.70 -12.53 -6.38
N SER A 393 31.00 -12.27 -6.21
CA SER A 393 32.01 -13.32 -5.97
C SER A 393 31.87 -14.04 -4.63
N ASP A 394 31.30 -13.40 -3.60
CA ASP A 394 31.19 -13.97 -2.24
C ASP A 394 29.98 -14.89 -2.09
N MET A 395 28.95 -14.71 -2.92
CA MET A 395 27.67 -15.38 -2.77
C MET A 395 27.67 -16.79 -3.35
N GLY A 396 28.48 -17.07 -4.37
CA GLY A 396 28.53 -18.39 -5.01
C GLY A 396 27.27 -18.77 -5.81
N PHE A 397 26.30 -17.85 -5.92
CA PHE A 397 25.12 -17.93 -6.78
C PHE A 397 24.95 -16.63 -7.56
N ASP A 398 24.33 -16.72 -8.75
CA ASP A 398 24.04 -15.56 -9.57
C ASP A 398 22.80 -14.84 -9.01
N PHE A 399 23.02 -13.65 -8.47
CA PHE A 399 21.96 -12.77 -7.99
C PHE A 399 22.02 -11.48 -8.78
N ASP A 400 21.01 -11.25 -9.61
CA ASP A 400 20.86 -9.97 -10.28
C ASP A 400 20.29 -8.94 -9.28
N PHE A 401 21.21 -8.17 -8.72
CA PHE A 401 20.96 -7.03 -7.84
C PHE A 401 20.06 -5.96 -8.47
N SER A 402 20.06 -5.85 -9.80
CA SER A 402 19.34 -4.83 -10.55
C SER A 402 17.94 -5.28 -11.00
N SER A 403 17.63 -6.57 -10.89
CA SER A 403 16.31 -7.05 -11.31
C SER A 403 15.26 -6.67 -10.27
N MET A 404 14.27 -5.92 -10.76
CA MET A 404 13.02 -5.67 -10.05
C MET A 404 12.10 -6.91 -10.03
N ASP A 405 12.63 -8.07 -10.40
CA ASP A 405 11.86 -9.19 -10.92
C ASP A 405 10.94 -9.76 -9.85
N LEU A 406 9.64 -9.46 -9.98
CA LEU A 406 8.59 -10.17 -9.27
C LEU A 406 8.65 -11.67 -9.57
N GLY A 407 9.16 -12.07 -10.74
CA GLY A 407 9.50 -13.45 -11.07
C GLY A 407 10.46 -14.04 -10.05
N ALA A 408 11.60 -13.41 -9.78
CA ALA A 408 12.51 -13.80 -8.72
C ALA A 408 11.90 -13.75 -7.31
N PHE A 409 10.90 -12.91 -7.02
CA PHE A 409 10.18 -12.90 -5.73
C PHE A 409 9.17 -14.06 -5.61
N LEU A 410 8.49 -14.41 -6.70
CA LEU A 410 7.43 -15.42 -6.76
C LEU A 410 7.94 -16.82 -7.16
N SER A 411 9.09 -16.92 -7.81
CA SER A 411 9.75 -18.18 -8.16
C SER A 411 10.52 -18.79 -6.98
N LEU A 412 10.63 -18.08 -5.87
CA LEU A 412 11.34 -18.55 -4.67
C LEU A 412 10.57 -19.59 -3.87
N SER A 413 9.29 -19.78 -4.17
CA SER A 413 8.53 -20.87 -3.59
C SER A 413 7.43 -21.35 -4.54
N PRO A 414 7.24 -22.68 -4.64
CA PRO A 414 6.04 -23.24 -5.29
C PRO A 414 4.74 -22.67 -4.73
N ALA A 415 4.78 -22.15 -3.49
CA ALA A 415 3.62 -21.53 -2.87
C ALA A 415 3.18 -20.24 -3.60
N PHE A 416 4.12 -19.44 -4.08
CA PHE A 416 3.82 -18.23 -4.83
C PHE A 416 3.46 -18.52 -6.29
N GLU A 417 4.04 -19.57 -6.91
CA GLU A 417 3.67 -20.00 -8.26
C GLU A 417 2.21 -20.47 -8.34
N ALA A 418 1.75 -21.20 -7.34
CA ALA A 418 0.36 -21.67 -7.27
C ALA A 418 -0.67 -20.57 -7.00
N ALA A 419 -0.24 -19.41 -6.51
CA ALA A 419 -1.11 -18.26 -6.27
C ALA A 419 -1.31 -17.38 -7.53
N LEU A 420 -0.53 -17.62 -8.59
CA LEU A 420 -0.61 -16.92 -9.88
C LEU A 420 -1.34 -17.72 -10.97
N LEU A 421 -1.71 -18.97 -10.68
CA LEU A 421 -2.54 -19.86 -11.50
C LEU A 421 -3.97 -19.88 -10.96
#